data_AF-A0A959LRK7-F1
#
_entry.id   AF-A0A959LRK7-F1
#
_cell.length_a   1.000
_cell.length_b   1.000
_cell.length_c   1.000
_cell.angle_alpha   90.00
_cell.angle_beta   90.00
_cell.angle_gamma   90.00
#
_symmetry.space_group_name_H-M   'P 1'
#
loop_
_entity.id
_entity.type
_entity.pdbx_description
1 polymer ?
#
loop_
_entity_poly.entity_id
_entity_poly.type
_entity_poly.pdbx_seq_one_letter_code
_entity_poly.pdbx_strand_id
1 'polypeptide(L)'
;MNKPKTYNAASIAKRMLLITLLGGVLYAGIHIYRIVDANSANKHTGNKAYLKRKNNPWNKAAVDSTNRLLRTGDLVVRRGDDMTSYMLSQLNTTDKTYSHCGMVVIENGQPFVYHSIGGEDNPNEKLRKDRAVFWFSPANNMAYAVFRYPYSDSALPGLVGVIDSFYRQQVMFDMDFDLKTDDRMYCSEMIYKALKNGIDNNIDLEPHTRFGRTYIGVDDLYRNEDTRLVCQIRFK
;
A
#
# COMPACT_ATOMS: atom_id res chain seq x y z
N MET A 1 29.82 -30.31 42.15
CA MET A 1 30.20 -31.04 40.90
C MET A 1 28.98 -31.15 40.01
N ASN A 2 28.94 -30.42 38.89
CA ASN A 2 27.85 -30.49 37.91
C ASN A 2 28.07 -31.67 36.96
N LYS A 3 27.11 -32.60 36.86
CA LYS A 3 27.12 -33.68 35.87
C LYS A 3 26.93 -33.11 34.45
N PRO A 4 27.65 -33.62 33.43
CA PRO A 4 27.48 -33.18 32.05
C PRO A 4 26.11 -33.61 31.51
N LYS A 5 25.38 -32.69 30.87
CA LYS A 5 24.14 -32.98 30.16
C LYS A 5 24.46 -33.83 28.93
N THR A 6 24.03 -35.10 28.94
CA THR A 6 24.08 -35.97 27.77
C THR A 6 22.90 -35.64 26.85
N TYR A 7 23.19 -35.09 25.67
CA TYR A 7 22.16 -34.85 24.65
C TYR A 7 21.95 -36.13 23.84
N ASN A 8 20.72 -36.67 23.83
CA ASN A 8 20.35 -37.85 23.04
C ASN A 8 20.50 -37.53 21.54
N ALA A 9 21.14 -38.43 20.77
CA ALA A 9 21.37 -38.29 19.33
C ALA A 9 20.09 -37.95 18.53
N ALA A 10 18.93 -38.45 18.96
CA ALA A 10 17.64 -38.12 18.35
C ALA A 10 17.24 -36.63 18.53
N SER A 11 17.66 -36.00 19.63
CA SER A 11 17.44 -34.56 19.87
C SER A 11 18.35 -33.68 19.03
N ILE A 12 19.57 -34.15 18.74
CA ILE A 12 20.53 -33.47 17.87
C ILE A 12 20.05 -33.56 16.43
N ALA A 13 19.59 -34.72 15.99
CA ALA A 13 19.04 -34.92 14.63
C ALA A 13 17.80 -34.05 14.38
N LYS A 14 16.86 -33.95 15.34
CA LYS A 14 15.70 -33.04 15.23
C LYS A 14 16.11 -31.57 15.15
N ARG A 15 17.11 -31.14 15.92
CA ARG A 15 17.64 -29.77 15.86
C ARG A 15 18.34 -29.49 14.53
N MET A 16 19.12 -30.42 14.00
CA MET A 16 19.74 -30.26 12.68
C MET A 16 18.70 -30.18 11.57
N LEU A 17 17.67 -31.05 11.57
CA LEU A 17 16.61 -31.00 10.57
C LEU A 17 15.84 -29.67 10.60
N LEU A 18 15.57 -29.15 11.80
CA LEU A 18 14.92 -27.85 11.97
C LEU A 18 15.79 -26.70 11.48
N ILE A 19 17.10 -26.73 11.74
CA ILE A 19 18.07 -25.73 11.24
C ILE A 19 18.17 -25.78 9.72
N THR A 20 18.19 -26.98 9.11
CA THR A 20 18.24 -27.14 7.65
C THR A 20 16.94 -26.66 6.99
N LEU A 21 15.78 -26.93 7.59
CA LEU A 21 14.48 -26.42 7.12
C LEU A 21 14.40 -24.89 7.23
N LEU A 22 14.82 -24.31 8.36
CA LEU A 22 14.86 -22.86 8.56
C LEU A 22 15.86 -22.19 7.61
N GLY A 23 17.03 -22.79 7.40
CA GLY A 23 18.03 -22.32 6.45
C GLY A 23 17.54 -22.41 5.00
N GLY A 24 16.81 -23.46 4.64
CA GLY A 24 16.17 -23.61 3.32
C GLY A 24 15.07 -22.59 3.08
N VAL A 25 14.22 -22.33 4.08
CA VAL A 25 13.17 -21.29 4.01
C VAL A 25 13.79 -19.89 3.95
N LEU A 26 14.86 -19.62 4.71
CA LEU A 26 15.57 -18.34 4.67
C LEU A 26 16.28 -18.14 3.33
N TYR A 27 16.93 -19.18 2.78
CA TYR A 27 17.58 -19.13 1.47
C TYR A 27 16.57 -18.94 0.34
N ALA A 28 15.45 -19.65 0.37
CA ALA A 28 14.34 -19.44 -0.56
C ALA A 28 13.74 -18.05 -0.41
N GLY A 29 13.58 -17.56 0.83
CA GLY A 29 13.11 -16.21 1.13
C GLY A 29 14.04 -15.12 0.58
N ILE A 30 15.35 -15.27 0.75
CA ILE A 30 16.36 -14.35 0.20
C ILE A 30 16.39 -14.42 -1.34
N HIS A 31 16.30 -15.61 -1.93
CA HIS A 31 16.26 -15.75 -3.40
C HIS A 31 14.97 -15.19 -4.01
N ILE A 32 13.82 -15.48 -3.41
CA ILE A 32 12.55 -14.88 -3.81
C ILE A 32 12.63 -13.37 -3.64
N TYR A 33 13.14 -12.86 -2.51
CA TYR A 33 13.35 -11.44 -2.30
C TYR A 33 14.23 -10.81 -3.38
N ARG A 34 15.37 -11.43 -3.73
CA ARG A 34 16.25 -10.92 -4.79
C ARG A 34 15.63 -10.97 -6.19
N ILE A 35 14.82 -12.00 -6.48
CA ILE A 35 14.08 -12.10 -7.74
C ILE A 35 12.97 -11.05 -7.80
N VAL A 36 12.29 -10.80 -6.69
CA VAL A 36 11.27 -9.76 -6.57
C VAL A 36 11.90 -8.40 -6.71
N ASP A 37 12.96 -8.10 -5.97
CA ASP A 37 13.72 -6.86 -6.02
C ASP A 37 14.24 -6.56 -7.43
N ALA A 38 14.88 -7.55 -8.08
CA ALA A 38 15.38 -7.41 -9.45
C ALA A 38 14.26 -7.26 -10.51
N ASN A 39 13.08 -7.83 -10.29
CA ASN A 39 11.92 -7.65 -11.19
C ASN A 39 11.16 -6.36 -10.91
N SER A 40 11.20 -5.86 -9.69
CA SER A 40 10.61 -4.58 -9.29
C SER A 40 11.44 -3.39 -9.76
N ALA A 41 12.76 -3.59 -9.90
CA ALA A 41 13.69 -2.63 -10.50
C ALA A 41 13.54 -2.47 -12.03
N ASN A 42 12.96 -3.46 -12.71
CA ASN A 42 12.76 -3.39 -14.16
C ASN A 42 11.51 -2.60 -14.51
N LYS A 43 11.58 -1.27 -14.38
CA LYS A 43 10.67 -0.37 -15.10
C LYS A 43 10.80 -0.67 -16.59
N HIS A 44 9.86 -1.44 -17.13
CA HIS A 44 9.78 -1.84 -18.53
C HIS A 44 9.42 -0.66 -19.47
N THR A 45 10.09 0.47 -19.29
CA THR A 45 9.86 1.76 -19.97
C THR A 45 10.03 1.69 -21.49
N GLY A 46 10.76 0.68 -21.99
CA GLY A 46 10.90 0.38 -23.41
C GLY A 46 9.95 -0.70 -23.96
N ASN A 47 9.16 -1.37 -23.11
CA ASN A 47 8.27 -2.45 -23.56
C ASN A 47 7.08 -1.87 -24.35
N LYS A 48 6.74 -2.52 -25.47
CA LYS A 48 5.59 -2.19 -26.33
C LYS A 48 4.28 -2.05 -25.54
N ALA A 49 4.06 -2.90 -24.53
CA ALA A 49 2.88 -2.82 -23.66
C ALA A 49 2.85 -1.53 -22.82
N TYR A 50 3.97 -1.17 -22.20
CA TYR A 50 4.13 0.09 -21.47
C TYR A 50 3.89 1.29 -22.38
N LEU A 51 4.55 1.34 -23.55
CA LEU A 51 4.43 2.45 -24.49
C LEU A 51 3.00 2.59 -25.02
N LYS A 52 2.35 1.46 -25.34
CA LYS A 52 0.94 1.44 -25.76
C LYS A 52 0.05 2.03 -24.66
N ARG A 53 0.17 1.54 -23.43
CA ARG A 53 -0.66 1.98 -22.30
C ARG A 53 -0.44 3.45 -21.96
N LYS A 54 0.82 3.88 -21.85
CA LYS A 54 1.23 5.26 -21.57
C LYS A 54 0.72 6.25 -22.61
N ASN A 55 0.81 5.89 -23.89
CA ASN A 55 0.51 6.81 -24.99
C ASN A 55 -0.94 6.74 -25.46
N ASN A 56 -1.73 5.77 -24.99
CA ASN A 56 -3.13 5.61 -25.33
C ASN A 56 -3.94 6.90 -25.01
N PRO A 57 -4.55 7.55 -26.02
CA PRO A 57 -5.31 8.78 -25.80
C PRO A 57 -6.51 8.60 -24.85
N TRP A 58 -7.15 7.44 -24.86
CA TRP A 58 -8.26 7.14 -23.96
C TRP A 58 -7.79 7.05 -22.50
N ASN A 59 -6.64 6.42 -22.25
CA ASN A 59 -6.07 6.35 -20.89
C ASN A 59 -5.74 7.75 -20.35
N LYS A 60 -5.18 8.64 -21.19
CA LYS A 60 -4.90 10.04 -20.81
C LYS A 60 -6.18 10.82 -20.51
N ALA A 61 -7.17 10.74 -21.40
CA ALA A 61 -8.47 11.40 -21.21
C ALA A 61 -9.22 10.88 -19.97
N ALA A 62 -9.08 9.59 -19.64
CA ALA A 62 -9.62 9.00 -18.42
C ALA A 62 -8.98 9.61 -17.16
N VAL A 63 -7.65 9.75 -17.13
CA VAL A 63 -6.95 10.42 -16.03
C VAL A 63 -7.38 11.88 -15.90
N ASP A 64 -7.45 12.62 -17.00
CA ASP A 64 -7.90 14.03 -16.97
C ASP A 64 -9.33 14.15 -16.44
N SER A 65 -10.21 13.20 -16.80
CA SER A 65 -11.59 13.16 -16.32
C SER A 65 -11.66 12.83 -14.84
N THR A 66 -10.89 11.83 -14.38
CA THR A 66 -10.76 11.51 -12.96
C THR A 66 -10.27 12.73 -12.17
N ASN A 67 -9.23 13.42 -12.65
CA ASN A 67 -8.63 14.58 -11.97
C ASN A 67 -9.63 15.71 -11.70
N ARG A 68 -10.64 15.88 -12.56
CA ARG A 68 -11.73 16.86 -12.38
C ARG A 68 -12.81 16.44 -11.38
N LEU A 69 -12.91 15.14 -11.08
CA LEU A 69 -13.90 14.57 -10.14
C LEU A 69 -13.39 14.50 -8.70
N LEU A 70 -12.08 14.63 -8.52
CA LEU A 70 -11.40 14.49 -7.24
C LEU A 70 -11.85 15.57 -6.25
N ARG A 71 -11.99 15.16 -4.98
CA ARG A 71 -12.27 16.02 -3.83
C ARG A 71 -11.33 15.66 -2.69
N THR A 72 -11.09 16.63 -1.81
CA THR A 72 -10.38 16.37 -0.55
C THR A 72 -11.12 15.28 0.23
N GLY A 73 -10.37 14.31 0.77
CA GLY A 73 -10.90 13.14 1.46
C GLY A 73 -11.22 11.95 0.54
N ASP A 74 -11.04 12.06 -0.77
CA ASP A 74 -11.21 10.87 -1.62
C ASP A 74 -10.11 9.84 -1.34
N LEU A 75 -10.53 8.61 -1.06
CA LEU A 75 -9.65 7.44 -1.05
C LEU A 75 -9.34 7.05 -2.48
N VAL A 76 -8.05 6.92 -2.79
CA VAL A 76 -7.60 6.49 -4.12
C VAL A 76 -6.80 5.22 -3.99
N VAL A 77 -7.09 4.25 -4.86
CA VAL A 77 -6.41 2.96 -4.89
C VAL A 77 -5.89 2.68 -6.28
N ARG A 78 -4.74 2.01 -6.39
CA ARG A 78 -4.13 1.69 -7.69
C ARG A 78 -3.51 0.30 -7.72
N ARG A 79 -3.34 -0.17 -8.95
CA ARG A 79 -2.59 -1.37 -9.31
C ARG A 79 -1.43 -0.92 -10.18
N GLY A 80 -0.20 -1.06 -9.66
CA GLY A 80 1.02 -0.87 -10.42
C GLY A 80 1.18 -1.89 -11.55
N ASP A 81 2.14 -1.67 -12.43
CA ASP A 81 2.47 -2.58 -13.53
C ASP A 81 3.69 -3.47 -13.25
N ASP A 82 4.12 -3.54 -11.98
CA ASP A 82 5.28 -4.30 -11.52
C ASP A 82 4.91 -5.50 -10.61
N MET A 83 5.91 -6.34 -10.33
CA MET A 83 5.75 -7.57 -9.53
C MET A 83 5.52 -7.28 -8.04
N THR A 84 6.14 -6.24 -7.47
CA THR A 84 5.88 -5.84 -6.08
C THR A 84 4.40 -5.49 -5.92
N SER A 85 3.84 -4.69 -6.82
CA SER A 85 2.42 -4.39 -6.86
C SER A 85 1.60 -5.67 -6.95
N TYR A 86 1.99 -6.62 -7.82
CA TYR A 86 1.34 -7.94 -7.90
C TYR A 86 1.25 -8.63 -6.54
N MET A 87 2.38 -8.78 -5.86
CA MET A 87 2.48 -9.48 -4.58
C MET A 87 1.74 -8.76 -3.46
N LEU A 88 1.87 -7.44 -3.37
CA LEU A 88 1.19 -6.65 -2.34
C LEU A 88 -0.33 -6.75 -2.45
N SER A 89 -0.91 -6.82 -3.65
CA SER A 89 -2.36 -7.03 -3.75
C SER A 89 -2.79 -8.43 -3.31
N GLN A 90 -1.90 -9.42 -3.27
CA GLN A 90 -2.24 -10.74 -2.74
C GLN A 90 -2.44 -10.71 -1.23
N LEU A 91 -1.87 -9.70 -0.54
CA LEU A 91 -1.99 -9.50 0.91
C LEU A 91 -3.35 -8.94 1.34
N ASN A 92 -4.12 -8.35 0.44
CA ASN A 92 -5.52 -7.98 0.70
C ASN A 92 -6.32 -9.16 1.25
N THR A 93 -7.47 -8.96 1.88
CA THR A 93 -8.22 -10.10 2.43
C THR A 93 -9.04 -10.80 1.35
N THR A 94 -9.79 -10.04 0.58
CA THR A 94 -10.80 -10.52 -0.37
C THR A 94 -10.51 -10.06 -1.81
N ASP A 95 -10.47 -8.75 -2.05
CA ASP A 95 -10.28 -8.20 -3.40
C ASP A 95 -8.81 -7.92 -3.69
N LYS A 96 -8.23 -8.70 -4.61
CA LYS A 96 -6.82 -8.62 -4.98
C LYS A 96 -6.53 -7.63 -6.12
N THR A 97 -7.48 -6.76 -6.46
CA THR A 97 -7.37 -5.85 -7.62
C THR A 97 -6.29 -4.77 -7.41
N TYR A 98 -6.28 -4.11 -6.25
CA TYR A 98 -5.39 -2.99 -5.96
C TYR A 98 -4.33 -3.37 -4.96
N SER A 99 -3.16 -2.76 -5.07
CA SER A 99 -2.02 -3.06 -4.20
C SER A 99 -1.59 -1.89 -3.33
N HIS A 100 -2.14 -0.70 -3.60
CA HIS A 100 -1.65 0.54 -3.02
C HIS A 100 -2.76 1.56 -2.91
N CYS A 101 -2.68 2.44 -1.92
CA CYS A 101 -3.67 3.47 -1.67
C CYS A 101 -3.06 4.80 -1.24
N GLY A 102 -3.90 5.84 -1.22
CA GLY A 102 -3.57 7.17 -0.76
C GLY A 102 -4.84 8.00 -0.53
N MET A 103 -4.67 9.19 0.04
CA MET A 103 -5.77 10.14 0.28
C MET A 103 -5.57 11.39 -0.58
N VAL A 104 -6.65 11.88 -1.17
CA VAL A 104 -6.63 13.12 -1.94
C VAL A 104 -6.78 14.32 -1.02
N VAL A 105 -5.96 15.34 -1.25
CA VAL A 105 -6.10 16.69 -0.68
C VAL A 105 -5.99 17.70 -1.82
N ILE A 106 -6.97 18.60 -1.94
CA ILE A 106 -6.92 19.72 -2.88
C ILE A 106 -6.16 20.88 -2.23
N GLU A 107 -5.00 21.23 -2.79
CA GLU A 107 -4.18 22.35 -2.34
C GLU A 107 -4.08 23.40 -3.46
N ASN A 108 -4.47 24.64 -3.18
CA ASN A 108 -4.46 25.73 -4.17
C ASN A 108 -5.15 25.36 -5.50
N GLY A 109 -6.28 24.64 -5.41
CA GLY A 109 -7.04 24.16 -6.57
C GLY A 109 -6.41 22.97 -7.32
N GLN A 110 -5.33 22.39 -6.82
CA GLN A 110 -4.64 21.24 -7.42
C GLN A 110 -4.78 19.99 -6.54
N PRO A 111 -5.18 18.84 -7.11
CA PRO A 111 -5.25 17.60 -6.35
C PRO A 111 -3.87 16.97 -6.15
N PHE A 112 -3.57 16.67 -4.89
CA PHE A 112 -2.42 15.87 -4.47
C PHE A 112 -2.90 14.60 -3.81
N VAL A 113 -2.10 13.54 -3.91
CA VAL A 113 -2.30 12.28 -3.23
C VAL A 113 -1.22 12.13 -2.17
N TYR A 114 -1.62 12.03 -0.92
CA TYR A 114 -0.77 11.68 0.21
C TYR A 114 -0.76 10.16 0.36
N HIS A 115 0.42 9.56 0.44
CA HIS A 115 0.56 8.11 0.53
C HIS A 115 1.88 7.72 1.20
N SER A 116 1.84 6.64 1.97
CA SER A 116 3.06 5.98 2.44
C SER A 116 3.49 4.92 1.42
N ILE A 117 4.74 4.95 0.96
CA ILE A 117 5.31 3.97 0.04
C ILE A 117 6.82 3.83 0.29
N GLY A 118 7.33 2.60 0.26
CA GLY A 118 8.77 2.31 0.33
C GLY A 118 9.33 1.80 -1.00
N GLY A 119 10.58 1.34 -0.98
CA GLY A 119 11.26 0.74 -2.14
C GLY A 119 11.97 1.76 -3.04
N GLU A 120 12.45 1.30 -4.20
CA GLU A 120 13.29 2.11 -5.10
C GLU A 120 12.64 3.41 -5.57
N ASP A 121 11.31 3.42 -5.71
CA ASP A 121 10.56 4.62 -6.07
C ASP A 121 10.56 5.68 -4.96
N ASN A 122 10.84 5.30 -3.72
CA ASN A 122 10.93 6.20 -2.58
C ASN A 122 12.05 5.77 -1.60
N PRO A 123 13.32 5.94 -1.97
CA PRO A 123 14.46 5.36 -1.23
C PRO A 123 14.68 5.99 0.15
N ASN A 124 14.09 7.15 0.42
CA ASN A 124 14.13 7.77 1.75
C ASN A 124 12.98 7.30 2.67
N GLU A 125 12.04 6.50 2.14
CA GLU A 125 10.90 5.89 2.82
C GLU A 125 9.91 6.89 3.46
N LYS A 126 10.11 8.20 3.31
CA LYS A 126 9.25 9.21 3.93
C LYS A 126 7.91 9.24 3.24
N LEU A 127 6.84 9.49 3.99
CA LEU A 127 5.51 9.72 3.44
C LEU A 127 5.58 10.74 2.28
N ARG A 128 4.95 10.39 1.16
CA ARG A 128 5.01 11.17 -0.07
C ARG A 128 3.72 11.92 -0.32
N LYS A 129 3.88 13.00 -1.07
CA LYS A 129 2.80 13.78 -1.65
C LYS A 129 3.06 13.97 -3.13
N ASP A 130 2.29 13.27 -3.96
CA ASP A 130 2.43 13.31 -5.42
C ASP A 130 1.25 14.06 -6.05
N ARG A 131 1.46 14.74 -7.18
CA ARG A 131 0.35 15.28 -7.97
C ARG A 131 -0.53 14.13 -8.46
N ALA A 132 -1.85 14.29 -8.39
CA ALA A 132 -2.78 13.22 -8.78
C ALA A 132 -2.58 12.74 -10.23
N VAL A 133 -2.26 13.66 -11.16
CA VAL A 133 -1.93 13.31 -12.56
C VAL A 133 -0.73 12.37 -12.70
N PHE A 134 0.26 12.47 -11.80
CA PHE A 134 1.39 11.55 -11.76
C PHE A 134 0.98 10.23 -11.10
N TRP A 135 0.26 10.31 -9.99
CA TRP A 135 -0.24 9.15 -9.25
C TRP A 135 -1.07 8.20 -10.10
N PHE A 136 -2.00 8.74 -10.90
CA PHE A 136 -2.90 7.98 -11.77
C PHE A 136 -2.29 7.64 -13.13
N SER A 137 -1.03 8.00 -13.39
CA SER A 137 -0.44 7.89 -14.73
C SER A 137 -0.53 6.45 -15.28
N PRO A 138 -0.97 6.28 -16.54
CA PRO A 138 -0.99 4.96 -17.20
C PRO A 138 0.41 4.42 -17.49
N ALA A 139 1.46 5.23 -17.29
CA ALA A 139 2.83 4.76 -17.39
C ALA A 139 3.10 3.67 -16.34
N ASN A 140 2.71 3.91 -15.08
CA ASN A 140 3.14 3.10 -13.93
C ASN A 140 1.99 2.33 -13.28
N ASN A 141 0.83 2.27 -13.95
CA ASN A 141 -0.38 1.67 -13.41
C ASN A 141 -1.09 0.85 -14.48
N MET A 142 -1.73 -0.24 -14.05
CA MET A 142 -2.66 -1.06 -14.83
C MET A 142 -4.12 -0.66 -14.58
N ALA A 143 -4.43 -0.22 -13.36
CA ALA A 143 -5.79 0.17 -12.97
C ALA A 143 -5.77 1.11 -11.76
N TYR A 144 -6.85 1.85 -11.56
CA TYR A 144 -7.11 2.61 -10.35
C TYR A 144 -8.61 2.75 -10.07
N ALA A 145 -8.96 3.14 -8.85
CA ALA A 145 -10.29 3.59 -8.49
C ALA A 145 -10.24 4.73 -7.48
N VAL A 146 -11.33 5.48 -7.44
CA VAL A 146 -11.59 6.55 -6.49
C VAL A 146 -12.84 6.20 -5.71
N PHE A 147 -12.73 6.19 -4.39
CA PHE A 147 -13.81 5.94 -3.44
C PHE A 147 -13.99 7.18 -2.57
N ARG A 148 -15.21 7.39 -2.09
CA ARG A 148 -15.54 8.52 -1.23
C ARG A 148 -16.37 8.04 -0.07
N TYR A 149 -15.95 8.38 1.14
CA TYR A 149 -16.74 8.16 2.34
C TYR A 149 -17.74 9.31 2.56
N PRO A 150 -18.79 9.12 3.36
CA PRO A 150 -19.84 10.09 3.64
C PRO A 150 -19.41 11.05 4.75
N TYR A 151 -18.26 11.71 4.59
CA TYR A 151 -17.85 12.74 5.53
C TYR A 151 -18.83 13.92 5.50
N SER A 152 -19.08 14.53 6.66
CA SER A 152 -19.55 15.91 6.69
C SER A 152 -18.42 16.84 6.29
N ASP A 153 -18.75 18.01 5.72
CA ASP A 153 -17.72 19.01 5.39
C ASP A 153 -16.93 19.47 6.63
N SER A 154 -17.52 19.36 7.82
CA SER A 154 -16.87 19.68 9.11
C SER A 154 -15.78 18.67 9.53
N ALA A 155 -15.80 17.44 9.02
CA ALA A 155 -14.82 16.42 9.38
C ALA A 155 -13.53 16.52 8.54
N LEU A 156 -13.60 17.13 7.35
CA LEU A 156 -12.46 17.23 6.43
C LEU A 156 -11.25 17.97 7.01
N PRO A 157 -11.38 19.08 7.77
CA PRO A 157 -10.22 19.75 8.37
C PRO A 157 -9.44 18.86 9.34
N GLY A 158 -10.14 18.02 10.14
CA GLY A 158 -9.50 17.08 11.06
C GLY A 158 -8.72 16.00 10.30
N LEU A 159 -9.35 15.40 9.28
CA LEU A 159 -8.72 14.39 8.43
C LEU A 159 -7.46 14.93 7.73
N VAL A 160 -7.56 16.11 7.14
CA VAL A 160 -6.44 16.79 6.47
C VAL A 160 -5.34 17.13 7.49
N GLY A 161 -5.71 17.60 8.68
CA GLY A 161 -4.76 17.93 9.74
C GLY A 161 -3.92 16.72 10.17
N VAL A 162 -4.54 15.54 10.31
CA VAL A 162 -3.82 14.31 10.66
C VAL A 162 -2.87 13.88 9.53
N ILE A 163 -3.33 13.88 8.29
CA ILE A 163 -2.50 13.50 7.13
C ILE A 163 -1.31 14.47 6.94
N ASP A 164 -1.55 15.77 7.06
CA ASP A 164 -0.50 16.79 6.99
C ASP A 164 0.50 16.62 8.14
N SER A 165 0.04 16.22 9.34
CA SER A 165 0.92 15.92 10.47
C SER A 165 1.86 14.75 10.16
N PHE A 166 1.36 13.65 9.60
CA PHE A 166 2.19 12.51 9.20
C PHE A 166 3.22 12.90 8.15
N TYR A 167 2.82 13.72 7.17
CA TYR A 167 3.71 14.23 6.13
C TYR A 167 4.83 15.12 6.71
N ARG A 168 4.48 16.09 7.57
CA ARG A 168 5.46 17.02 8.18
C ARG A 168 6.43 16.31 9.12
N GLN A 169 5.95 15.30 9.85
CA GLN A 169 6.79 14.46 10.71
C GLN A 169 7.69 13.52 9.89
N GLN A 170 7.46 13.41 8.58
CA GLN A 170 8.19 12.51 7.69
C GLN A 170 8.11 11.05 8.15
N VAL A 171 6.91 10.62 8.59
CA VAL A 171 6.64 9.23 8.98
C VAL A 171 7.19 8.30 7.92
N MET A 172 7.99 7.32 8.34
CA MET A 172 8.67 6.41 7.42
C MET A 172 7.75 5.26 7.05
N PHE A 173 8.05 4.61 5.93
CA PHE A 173 7.36 3.40 5.52
C PHE A 173 7.65 2.28 6.51
N ASP A 174 6.60 1.52 6.84
CA ASP A 174 6.71 0.33 7.66
C ASP A 174 6.88 -0.92 6.79
N MET A 175 8.06 -1.52 6.86
CA MET A 175 8.40 -2.74 6.13
C MET A 175 7.90 -4.01 6.84
N ASP A 176 7.58 -3.93 8.13
CA ASP A 176 7.09 -5.05 8.94
C ASP A 176 5.57 -5.22 8.87
N PHE A 177 4.86 -4.22 8.34
CA PHE A 177 3.40 -4.18 8.28
C PHE A 177 2.78 -4.40 9.67
N ASP A 178 3.34 -3.77 10.69
CA ASP A 178 2.93 -3.79 12.08
C ASP A 178 2.04 -2.59 12.43
N LEU A 179 0.75 -2.86 12.63
CA LEU A 179 -0.25 -1.84 12.96
C LEU A 179 -0.05 -1.20 14.36
N LYS A 180 0.86 -1.73 15.20
CA LYS A 180 1.02 -1.31 16.60
C LYS A 180 1.78 -0.01 16.80
N THR A 181 2.62 0.38 15.85
CA THR A 181 3.54 1.51 15.98
C THR A 181 3.09 2.71 15.16
N ASP A 182 3.32 3.93 15.65
CA ASP A 182 2.94 5.16 14.94
C ASP A 182 4.13 5.90 14.32
N ASP A 183 5.37 5.47 14.57
CA ASP A 183 6.58 6.08 14.00
C ASP A 183 6.81 5.66 12.54
N ARG A 184 6.19 4.55 12.13
CA ARG A 184 6.18 4.03 10.76
C ARG A 184 4.79 3.59 10.37
N MET A 185 4.44 3.74 9.09
CA MET A 185 3.14 3.30 8.57
C MET A 185 3.25 2.76 7.15
N TYR A 186 2.54 1.67 6.83
CA TYR A 186 2.32 1.27 5.44
C TYR A 186 1.09 1.98 4.84
N CYS A 187 0.84 1.77 3.54
CA CYS A 187 -0.11 2.61 2.81
C CYS A 187 -1.53 2.61 3.38
N SER A 188 -2.12 1.44 3.65
CA SER A 188 -3.48 1.33 4.18
C SER A 188 -3.58 1.64 5.66
N GLU A 189 -2.54 1.37 6.44
CA GLU A 189 -2.45 1.81 7.84
C GLU A 189 -2.49 3.34 7.96
N MET A 190 -1.76 4.07 7.12
CA MET A 190 -1.76 5.53 7.14
C MET A 190 -3.17 6.08 6.93
N ILE A 191 -3.92 5.49 5.99
CA ILE A 191 -5.33 5.86 5.76
C ILE A 191 -6.19 5.49 6.97
N TYR A 192 -6.07 4.27 7.48
CA TYR A 192 -6.81 3.79 8.64
C TYR A 192 -6.63 4.72 9.86
N LYS A 193 -5.37 5.05 10.19
CA LYS A 193 -5.04 5.93 11.31
C LYS A 193 -5.50 7.37 11.06
N ALA A 194 -5.41 7.86 9.81
CA ALA A 194 -5.93 9.17 9.44
C ALA A 194 -7.45 9.26 9.61
N LEU A 195 -8.20 8.23 9.20
CA LEU A 195 -9.64 8.17 9.41
C LEU A 195 -9.95 8.12 10.91
N LYS A 196 -9.37 7.17 11.63
CA LYS A 196 -9.62 6.96 13.06
C LYS A 196 -9.36 8.19 13.93
N ASN A 197 -8.33 8.97 13.60
CA ASN A 197 -7.90 10.12 14.40
C ASN A 197 -8.38 11.46 13.85
N GLY A 198 -8.89 11.49 12.62
CA GLY A 198 -9.17 12.74 11.89
C GLY A 198 -10.65 13.06 11.74
N ILE A 199 -11.55 12.11 11.96
CA ILE A 199 -12.99 12.32 11.85
C ILE A 199 -13.71 11.77 13.08
N ASP A 200 -14.78 12.42 13.51
CA ASP A 200 -15.62 11.97 14.63
C ASP A 200 -16.65 10.89 14.23
N ASN A 201 -16.55 10.38 13.00
CA ASN A 201 -17.44 9.36 12.45
C ASN A 201 -16.90 7.95 12.69
N ASN A 202 -17.81 7.05 13.03
CA ASN A 202 -17.53 5.63 13.23
C ASN A 202 -17.48 4.89 11.88
N ILE A 203 -16.47 5.19 11.06
CA ILE A 203 -16.18 4.34 9.88
C ILE A 203 -15.65 3.02 10.43
N ASP A 204 -16.42 1.96 10.22
CA ASP A 204 -16.08 0.64 10.75
C ASP A 204 -15.03 -0.04 9.85
N LEU A 205 -13.78 0.09 10.24
CA LEU A 205 -12.64 -0.57 9.62
C LEU A 205 -12.03 -1.52 10.65
N GLU A 206 -12.30 -2.81 10.50
CA GLU A 206 -11.74 -3.84 11.37
C GLU A 206 -10.42 -4.39 10.81
N PRO A 207 -9.30 -4.25 11.53
CA PRO A 207 -8.06 -4.90 11.16
C PRO A 207 -8.16 -6.43 11.31
N HIS A 208 -7.47 -7.15 10.44
CA HIS A 208 -7.47 -8.61 10.41
C HIS A 208 -6.21 -9.17 11.04
N THR A 209 -6.34 -10.28 11.77
CA THR A 209 -5.19 -10.99 12.33
C THR A 209 -4.94 -12.30 11.60
N ARG A 210 -3.74 -12.44 11.00
CA ARG A 210 -3.31 -13.68 10.35
C ARG A 210 -1.87 -13.99 10.71
N PHE A 211 -1.59 -15.25 11.03
CA PHE A 211 -0.25 -15.72 11.45
C PHE A 211 0.39 -14.89 12.58
N GLY A 212 -0.41 -14.39 13.51
CA GLY A 212 0.05 -13.60 14.65
C GLY A 212 0.37 -12.12 14.34
N ARG A 213 0.06 -11.63 13.13
CA ARG A 213 0.16 -10.21 12.76
C ARG A 213 -1.22 -9.63 12.49
N THR A 214 -1.46 -8.43 13.01
CA THR A 214 -2.68 -7.64 12.77
C THR A 214 -2.38 -6.57 11.74
N TYR A 215 -3.18 -6.50 10.69
CA TYR A 215 -2.98 -5.56 9.59
C TYR A 215 -4.33 -5.15 8.99
N ILE A 216 -4.32 -4.06 8.22
CA ILE A 216 -5.46 -3.64 7.40
C ILE A 216 -5.07 -3.68 5.92
N GLY A 217 -5.78 -4.46 5.13
CA GLY A 217 -5.59 -4.56 3.68
C GLY A 217 -6.04 -3.29 2.96
N VAL A 218 -5.62 -3.15 1.70
CA VAL A 218 -6.10 -2.04 0.86
C VAL A 218 -7.59 -2.20 0.55
N ASP A 219 -8.06 -3.43 0.44
CA ASP A 219 -9.46 -3.74 0.14
C ASP A 219 -10.42 -3.50 1.30
N ASP A 220 -9.95 -3.65 2.53
CA ASP A 220 -10.75 -3.32 3.72
C ASP A 220 -11.18 -1.84 3.72
N LEU A 221 -10.36 -0.95 3.14
CA LEU A 221 -10.68 0.48 3.05
C LEU A 221 -11.87 0.80 2.14
N TYR A 222 -12.17 0.01 1.11
CA TYR A 222 -13.20 0.35 0.12
C TYR A 222 -14.31 -0.68 -0.03
N ARG A 223 -14.26 -1.78 0.74
CA ARG A 223 -15.29 -2.83 0.73
C ARG A 223 -16.28 -2.72 1.89
N ASN A 224 -16.25 -1.64 2.65
CA ASN A 224 -17.22 -1.32 3.69
C ASN A 224 -18.45 -0.61 3.10
N GLU A 225 -19.56 -0.63 3.86
CA GLU A 225 -20.84 -0.04 3.47
C GLU A 225 -20.80 1.50 3.40
N ASP A 226 -19.84 2.12 4.08
CA ASP A 226 -19.70 3.57 4.12
C ASP A 226 -19.14 4.12 2.80
N THR A 227 -18.28 3.39 2.08
CA THR A 227 -17.70 3.93 0.84
C THR A 227 -18.63 3.86 -0.38
N ARG A 228 -18.62 4.93 -1.19
CA ARG A 228 -19.14 4.90 -2.56
C ARG A 228 -18.04 4.95 -3.60
N LEU A 229 -18.20 4.18 -4.68
CA LEU A 229 -17.34 4.26 -5.85
C LEU A 229 -17.63 5.55 -6.64
N VAL A 230 -16.61 6.37 -6.89
CA VAL A 230 -16.70 7.57 -7.74
C VAL A 230 -16.36 7.21 -9.18
N CYS A 231 -15.25 6.51 -9.40
CA CYS A 231 -14.88 5.97 -10.71
C CYS A 231 -13.88 4.82 -10.56
N GLN A 232 -13.87 3.92 -11.55
CA GLN A 232 -12.91 2.83 -11.67
C GLN A 232 -12.40 2.75 -13.11
N ILE A 233 -11.08 2.71 -13.28
CA ILE A 233 -10.43 2.67 -14.58
C ILE A 233 -9.48 1.48 -14.65
N ARG A 234 -9.60 0.70 -15.73
CA ARG A 234 -8.60 -0.29 -16.15
C ARG A 234 -8.01 0.17 -17.48
N PHE A 235 -6.70 0.33 -17.53
CA PHE A 235 -6.04 0.89 -18.71
C PHE A 235 -5.93 -0.13 -19.85
N LYS A 236 -5.94 0.40 -21.08
CA LYS A 236 -5.91 -0.36 -22.35
C LYS A 236 -4.55 -0.30 -23.05
#